data_AF-A0A519BQV2-F1
#
_entry.id   AF-A0A519BQV2-F1
#
_cell.length_a   1.000
_cell.length_b   1.000
_cell.length_c   1.000
_cell.angle_alpha   90.00
_cell.angle_beta   90.00
_cell.angle_gamma   90.00
#
_symmetry.space_group_name_H-M   'P 1'
#
loop_
_entity.id
_entity.type
_entity.pdbx_description
1 polymer ?
#
loop_
_entity_poly.entity_id
_entity_poly.type
_entity_poly.pdbx_seq_one_letter_code
_entity_poly.pdbx_strand_id
1 'polypeptide(L)'
;MKKISKSDYVSSLKCLNYVWHKFNDKEKLPSLDGVFIVQRGVEFGKLAQELYSDGISIKFNYTQASKDTADALDLGKPIFEATFETDKLYCMVDVLVPAEDGWDIVEVKSGSSVKKEHYDDV
;
A
#
# COMPACT_ATOMS: atom_id res chain seq x y z
N MET A 1 15.09 -5.16 -12.22
CA MET A 1 15.72 -4.82 -10.93
C MET A 1 14.66 -4.93 -9.84
N LYS A 2 14.97 -5.39 -8.62
CA LYS A 2 13.97 -5.39 -7.53
C LYS A 2 13.71 -3.93 -7.11
N LYS A 3 12.44 -3.50 -7.11
CA LYS A 3 12.04 -2.16 -6.64
C LYS A 3 11.94 -2.16 -5.12
N ILE A 4 12.22 -1.01 -4.51
CA ILE A 4 11.97 -0.78 -3.08
C ILE A 4 10.52 -0.32 -2.95
N SER A 5 9.73 -1.04 -2.16
CA SER A 5 8.33 -0.67 -1.94
C SER A 5 8.16 0.38 -0.84
N LYS A 6 7.00 1.04 -0.78
CA LYS A 6 6.58 1.85 0.37
C LYS A 6 6.77 1.10 1.70
N SER A 7 6.27 -0.13 1.78
CA SER A 7 6.41 -0.96 2.98
C SER A 7 7.87 -1.31 3.29
N ASP A 8 8.74 -1.44 2.29
CA ASP A 8 10.19 -1.60 2.51
C ASP A 8 10.79 -0.34 3.15
N TYR A 9 10.44 0.84 2.66
CA TYR A 9 10.87 2.12 3.23
C TYR A 9 10.43 2.24 4.69
N VAL A 10 9.14 2.09 4.98
CA VAL A 10 8.59 2.16 6.34
C VAL A 10 9.24 1.12 7.27
N SER A 11 9.46 -0.10 6.78
CA SER A 11 10.15 -1.14 7.56
C SER A 11 11.61 -0.79 7.82
N SER A 12 12.29 -0.14 6.87
CA SER A 12 13.69 0.28 7.00
C SER A 12 13.89 1.31 8.11
N LEU A 13 12.91 2.21 8.31
CA LEU A 13 12.93 3.21 9.40
C LEU A 13 12.92 2.54 10.77
N LYS A 14 12.31 1.35 10.88
CA LYS A 14 12.30 0.54 12.11
C LYS A 14 13.55 -0.33 12.24
N CYS A 15 13.93 -1.01 11.15
CA CYS A 15 15.07 -1.91 11.12
C CYS A 15 15.56 -2.15 9.68
N LEU A 16 16.69 -1.53 9.33
CA LEU A 16 17.29 -1.71 8.00
C LEU A 16 17.71 -3.17 7.74
N ASN A 17 18.14 -3.91 8.77
CA ASN A 17 18.51 -5.32 8.64
C ASN A 17 17.33 -6.20 8.19
N TYR A 18 16.11 -5.89 8.62
CA TYR A 18 14.91 -6.61 8.15
C TYR A 18 14.78 -6.51 6.63
N VAL A 19 14.91 -5.29 6.09
CA VAL A 19 14.80 -5.04 4.64
C VAL A 19 15.94 -5.72 3.90
N TRP A 20 17.17 -5.69 4.43
CA TRP A 20 18.29 -6.42 3.86
C TRP A 20 18.00 -7.94 3.75
N HIS A 21 17.49 -8.56 4.81
CA HIS A 21 17.11 -9.99 4.79
C HIS A 21 15.96 -10.24 3.82
N LYS A 22 14.95 -9.37 3.75
CA LYS A 22 13.86 -9.48 2.77
C LYS A 22 14.37 -9.54 1.32
N PHE A 23 15.45 -8.84 1.00
CA PHE A 23 16.01 -8.84 -0.35
C PHE A 23 17.03 -9.95 -0.63
N ASN A 24 17.82 -10.35 0.38
CA ASN A 24 19.01 -11.16 0.21
C ASN A 24 18.96 -12.53 0.91
N ASP A 25 18.16 -12.69 1.95
CA ASP A 25 18.18 -13.88 2.82
C ASP A 25 16.82 -14.05 3.53
N LYS A 26 15.77 -14.27 2.72
CA LYS A 26 14.37 -14.30 3.17
C LYS A 26 14.08 -15.42 4.17
N GLU A 27 14.82 -16.53 4.09
CA GLU A 27 14.62 -17.72 4.94
C GLU A 27 14.90 -17.43 6.42
N LYS A 28 15.65 -16.36 6.74
CA LYS A 28 15.89 -15.92 8.12
C LYS A 28 14.76 -15.08 8.72
N LEU A 29 13.79 -14.64 7.91
CA LEU A 29 12.64 -13.90 8.41
C LEU A 29 11.57 -14.88 8.94
N PRO A 30 10.91 -14.58 10.05
CA PRO A 30 9.79 -15.39 10.51
C PRO A 30 8.64 -15.34 9.50
N SER A 31 7.88 -16.44 9.37
CA SER A 31 6.62 -16.40 8.62
C SER A 31 5.63 -15.46 9.32
N LEU A 32 4.87 -14.72 8.51
CA LEU A 32 3.74 -13.90 8.96
C LEU A 32 2.40 -14.63 8.82
N ASP A 33 2.40 -15.88 8.35
CA ASP A 33 1.19 -16.68 8.20
C ASP A 33 0.53 -16.92 9.57
N GLY A 34 -0.78 -16.71 9.64
CA GLY A 34 -1.54 -16.85 10.88
C GLY A 34 -1.28 -15.76 11.92
N VAL A 35 -0.48 -14.73 11.60
CA VAL A 35 -0.29 -13.58 12.49
C VAL A 35 -1.56 -12.74 12.46
N PHE A 36 -2.32 -12.79 13.55
CA PHE A 36 -3.64 -12.17 13.68
C PHE A 36 -3.67 -10.68 13.35
N ILE A 37 -2.62 -9.91 13.69
CA ILE A 37 -2.57 -8.48 13.36
C ILE A 37 -2.51 -8.23 11.85
N VAL A 38 -1.90 -9.14 11.07
CA VAL A 38 -1.84 -9.07 9.60
C VAL A 38 -3.20 -9.40 9.00
N GLN A 39 -3.83 -10.49 9.46
CA GLN A 39 -5.17 -10.89 8.99
C GLN A 39 -6.21 -9.81 9.25
N ARG A 40 -6.22 -9.24 10.47
CA ARG A 40 -7.07 -8.11 10.83
C ARG A 40 -6.83 -6.90 9.92
N GLY A 41 -5.57 -6.62 9.56
CA GLY A 41 -5.24 -5.55 8.63
C GLY A 41 -5.90 -5.72 7.25
N VAL A 42 -5.85 -6.93 6.70
CA VAL A 42 -6.50 -7.27 5.42
C VAL A 42 -8.02 -7.11 5.50
N GLU A 43 -8.63 -7.55 6.59
CA GLU A 43 -10.08 -7.38 6.82
C GLU A 43 -10.47 -5.90 6.93
N PHE A 44 -9.71 -5.10 7.68
CA PHE A 44 -9.93 -3.66 7.80
C PHE A 44 -9.78 -2.95 6.46
N GLY A 45 -8.80 -3.33 5.65
CA GLY A 45 -8.63 -2.77 4.30
C GLY A 45 -9.87 -3.01 3.43
N LYS A 46 -10.40 -4.25 3.42
CA LYS A 46 -11.63 -4.57 2.69
C LYS A 46 -12.84 -3.77 3.19
N LEU A 47 -13.02 -3.65 4.50
CA LEU A 47 -14.10 -2.86 5.09
C LEU A 47 -13.97 -1.37 4.76
N ALA A 48 -12.75 -0.83 4.73
CA ALA A 48 -12.53 0.58 4.38
C ALA A 48 -12.90 0.87 2.91
N GLN A 49 -12.72 -0.09 2.00
CA GLN A 49 -13.16 0.04 0.61
C GLN A 49 -14.69 0.19 0.49
N GLU A 50 -15.48 -0.39 1.41
CA GLU A 50 -16.94 -0.24 1.42
C GLU A 50 -17.42 1.20 1.65
N LEU A 51 -16.56 2.08 2.18
CA LEU A 51 -16.84 3.52 2.31
C LEU A 51 -16.91 4.23 0.96
N TYR A 52 -16.43 3.59 -0.12
CA TYR A 52 -16.34 4.14 -1.47
C TYR A 52 -17.05 3.21 -2.46
N SER A 53 -18.38 3.22 -2.45
CA SER A 53 -19.22 2.23 -3.17
C SER A 53 -19.00 2.16 -4.69
N ASP A 54 -18.45 3.21 -5.31
CA ASP A 54 -18.14 3.28 -6.74
C ASP A 54 -16.64 3.13 -7.06
N GLY A 55 -15.84 2.76 -6.07
CA GLY A 55 -14.39 2.64 -6.19
C GLY A 55 -13.93 1.51 -7.13
N ILE A 56 -12.77 1.72 -7.74
CA ILE A 56 -12.15 0.82 -8.71
C ILE A 56 -11.00 0.08 -8.03
N SER A 57 -11.04 -1.25 -7.99
CA SER A 57 -9.95 -2.05 -7.45
C SER A 57 -8.90 -2.35 -8.52
N ILE A 58 -7.67 -1.91 -8.29
CA ILE A 58 -6.51 -2.28 -9.10
C ILE A 58 -6.01 -3.64 -8.64
N LYS A 59 -5.85 -4.57 -9.58
CA LYS A 59 -5.29 -5.89 -9.25
C LYS A 59 -3.78 -5.78 -9.12
N PHE A 60 -3.25 -6.34 -8.03
CA PHE A 60 -1.81 -6.43 -7.83
C PHE A 60 -1.11 -7.11 -9.01
N ASN A 61 -0.25 -6.35 -9.69
CA ASN A 61 0.63 -6.82 -10.75
C ASN A 61 1.82 -5.87 -10.88
N TYR A 62 3.04 -6.37 -10.66
CA TYR A 62 4.29 -5.58 -10.71
C TYR A 62 4.59 -4.89 -12.04
N THR A 63 3.89 -5.23 -13.12
CA THR A 63 4.14 -4.69 -14.47
C THR A 63 2.96 -3.92 -15.05
N GLN A 64 1.79 -4.05 -14.44
CA GLN A 64 0.53 -3.60 -15.02
C GLN A 64 -0.28 -2.71 -14.06
N ALA A 65 -0.17 -2.90 -12.74
CA ALA A 65 -0.98 -2.14 -11.78
C ALA A 65 -0.78 -0.63 -11.88
N SER A 66 0.44 -0.16 -12.18
CA SER A 66 0.72 1.27 -12.38
C SER A 66 0.02 1.86 -13.61
N LYS A 67 -0.08 1.07 -14.68
CA LYS A 67 -0.78 1.45 -15.92
C LYS A 67 -2.29 1.41 -15.72
N ASP A 68 -2.79 0.36 -15.09
CA ASP A 68 -4.21 0.23 -14.75
C ASP A 68 -4.65 1.38 -13.84
N THR A 69 -3.78 1.80 -12.91
CA THR A 69 -4.02 2.98 -12.08
C THR A 69 -4.09 4.25 -12.93
N ALA A 70 -3.14 4.45 -13.85
CA ALA A 70 -3.12 5.61 -14.74
C ALA A 70 -4.38 5.70 -15.62
N ASP A 71 -4.82 4.58 -16.19
CA ASP A 71 -6.04 4.51 -17.01
C ASP A 71 -7.30 4.80 -16.18
N ALA A 72 -7.31 4.46 -14.89
CA ALA A 72 -8.43 4.71 -13.99
C ALA A 72 -8.53 6.15 -13.49
N LEU A 73 -7.45 6.95 -13.55
CA LEU A 73 -7.45 8.35 -13.07
C LEU A 73 -8.50 9.21 -13.80
N ASP A 74 -8.65 9.02 -15.10
CA ASP A 74 -9.59 9.82 -15.92
C ASP A 74 -11.06 9.59 -15.55
N LEU A 75 -11.36 8.52 -14.82
CA LEU A 75 -12.73 8.22 -14.38
C LEU A 75 -13.17 9.07 -13.19
N GLY A 76 -12.25 9.73 -12.48
CA GLY A 76 -12.56 10.59 -11.34
C GLY A 76 -13.32 9.87 -10.23
N LYS A 77 -12.98 8.59 -9.99
CA LYS A 77 -13.55 7.73 -8.95
C LYS A 77 -12.48 7.30 -7.96
N PRO A 78 -12.84 6.92 -6.72
CA PRO A 78 -11.90 6.31 -5.80
C PRO A 78 -11.20 5.09 -6.41
N ILE A 79 -9.91 4.94 -6.17
CA ILE A 79 -9.10 3.82 -6.69
C ILE A 79 -8.48 3.08 -5.50
N PHE A 80 -8.83 1.81 -5.32
CA PHE A 80 -8.27 0.94 -4.30
C PHE A 80 -6.97 0.31 -4.79
N GLU A 81 -5.99 0.23 -3.90
CA GLU A 81 -4.65 -0.30 -4.22
C GLU A 81 -3.99 0.44 -5.41
N ALA A 82 -4.28 1.74 -5.53
CA ALA A 82 -3.72 2.60 -6.57
C ALA A 82 -2.19 2.54 -6.51
N THR A 83 -1.57 2.25 -7.65
CA THR A 83 -0.17 1.90 -7.75
C THR A 83 0.59 2.94 -8.56
N PHE A 84 1.72 3.38 -8.04
CA PHE A 84 2.66 4.31 -8.67
C PHE A 84 4.06 3.70 -8.63
N GLU A 85 4.85 3.94 -9.67
CA GLU A 85 6.20 3.39 -9.70
C GLU A 85 7.16 4.25 -10.50
N THR A 86 8.44 4.07 -10.21
CA THR A 86 9.56 4.51 -11.05
C THR A 86 10.38 3.28 -11.43
N ASP A 87 11.53 3.50 -12.07
CA ASP A 87 12.51 2.43 -12.35
C ASP A 87 12.99 1.72 -11.08
N LYS A 88 12.96 2.40 -9.92
CA LYS A 88 13.54 1.92 -8.66
C LYS A 88 12.54 1.79 -7.50
N LEU A 89 11.42 2.48 -7.55
CA LEU A 89 10.46 2.59 -6.45
C LEU A 89 9.09 2.04 -6.84
N TYR A 90 8.38 1.47 -5.88
CA TYR A 90 7.02 0.95 -6.04
C TYR A 90 6.15 1.40 -4.85
N CYS A 91 5.08 2.14 -5.11
CA CYS A 91 4.16 2.62 -4.09
C CYS A 91 2.76 2.14 -4.43
N MET A 92 2.10 1.49 -3.47
CA MET A 92 0.70 1.10 -3.58
C MET A 92 0.01 1.69 -2.36
N VAL A 93 -0.93 2.60 -2.60
CA VAL A 93 -1.71 3.26 -1.54
C VAL A 93 -3.03 2.53 -1.35
N ASP A 94 -3.59 2.56 -0.15
CA ASP A 94 -4.81 1.79 0.14
C ASP A 94 -6.01 2.31 -0.65
N VAL A 95 -6.26 3.64 -0.59
CA VAL A 95 -7.28 4.30 -1.41
C VAL A 95 -6.79 5.66 -1.90
N LEU A 96 -6.95 5.92 -3.19
CA LEU A 96 -6.77 7.24 -3.81
C LEU A 96 -8.15 7.84 -4.12
N VAL A 97 -8.47 9.01 -3.58
CA VAL A 97 -9.82 9.60 -3.64
C VAL A 97 -9.78 10.94 -4.39
N PRO A 98 -10.67 11.21 -5.37
CA PRO A 98 -10.73 12.50 -6.03
C PRO A 98 -11.07 13.62 -5.03
N ALA A 99 -10.37 14.74 -5.12
CA ALA A 99 -10.56 15.94 -4.30
C ALA A 99 -10.71 17.20 -5.19
N GLU A 100 -11.04 18.35 -4.58
CA GLU A 100 -11.27 19.61 -5.31
C GLU A 100 -10.07 20.00 -6.20
N ASP A 101 -8.84 19.89 -5.66
CA ASP A 101 -7.60 20.26 -6.34
C ASP A 101 -6.65 19.06 -6.52
N GLY A 102 -7.19 17.88 -6.81
CA GLY A 102 -6.39 16.70 -7.13
C GLY A 102 -6.92 15.42 -6.50
N TRP A 103 -6.06 14.77 -5.71
CA TRP A 103 -6.36 13.47 -5.11
C TRP A 103 -5.87 13.40 -3.67
N ASP A 104 -6.71 12.86 -2.80
CA ASP A 104 -6.36 12.51 -1.44
C ASP A 104 -5.83 11.07 -1.40
N ILE A 105 -4.72 10.87 -0.67
CA ILE A 105 -4.23 9.54 -0.31
C ILE A 105 -4.80 9.17 1.06
N VAL A 106 -5.56 8.09 1.11
CA VAL A 106 -6.14 7.56 2.34
C VAL A 106 -5.42 6.26 2.69
N GLU A 107 -4.68 6.30 3.80
CA GLU A 107 -4.01 5.13 4.38
C GLU A 107 -4.87 4.53 5.50
N VAL A 108 -5.14 3.23 5.42
CA VAL A 108 -6.03 2.51 6.33
C VAL A 108 -5.23 1.87 7.46
N LYS A 109 -5.59 2.16 8.70
CA LYS A 109 -4.98 1.55 9.90
C LYS A 109 -6.06 0.94 10.80
N SER A 110 -5.81 -0.28 11.28
CA SER A 110 -6.70 -0.97 12.22
C SER A 110 -6.57 -0.51 13.68
N GLY A 111 -5.78 0.55 13.94
CA GLY A 111 -5.62 1.16 15.25
C GLY A 111 -6.69 2.21 15.55
N SER A 112 -6.94 2.48 16.82
CA SER A 112 -7.94 3.48 17.26
C SER A 112 -7.47 4.94 17.18
N SER A 113 -6.22 5.18 16.75
CA SER A 113 -5.63 6.51 16.66
C SER A 113 -4.50 6.55 15.62
N VAL A 114 -4.29 7.74 15.05
CA VAL A 114 -3.15 8.03 14.19
C VAL A 114 -1.89 8.14 15.04
N LYS A 115 -0.82 7.49 14.61
CA LYS A 115 0.51 7.55 15.24
C LYS A 115 1.47 8.29 14.31
N LYS A 116 2.52 8.87 14.90
CA LYS A 116 3.56 9.58 14.14
C LYS A 116 4.17 8.73 13.01
N GLU A 117 4.39 7.44 13.26
CA GLU A 117 4.94 6.51 12.27
C GLU A 117 3.99 6.22 11.09
N HIS A 118 2.69 6.55 11.19
CA HIS A 118 1.76 6.36 10.08
C HIS A 118 1.94 7.42 8.98
N TYR A 119 2.55 8.58 9.29
CA TYR A 119 2.82 9.60 8.29
C TYR A 119 3.90 9.20 7.29
N ASP A 120 4.77 8.24 7.63
CA ASP A 120 5.76 7.70 6.70
C ASP A 120 5.15 6.78 5.63
N ASP A 121 3.86 6.45 5.76
CA ASP A 121 3.10 5.55 4.88
C ASP A 121 2.22 6.30 3.85
N VAL A 122 2.35 7.62 3.79
CA VAL A 122 1.63 8.53 2.87
C VAL A 122 2.62 9.35 2.05
#